data_AF-A0A7Z9USG1-F1
#
_entry.id   AF-A0A7Z9USG1-F1
#
_cell.length_a   1.000
_cell.length_b   1.000
_cell.length_c   1.000
_cell.angle_alpha   90.00
_cell.angle_beta   90.00
_cell.angle_gamma   90.00
#
_symmetry.space_group_name_H-M   'P 1'
#
loop_
_entity.id
_entity.type
_entity.pdbx_description
1 polymer ?
#
loop_
_entity_poly.entity_id
_entity_poly.type
_entity_poly.pdbx_seq_one_letter_code
_entity_poly.pdbx_strand_id
1 'polypeptide(L)'
;MMIDQRLLAVGGGDNGYQINFTVDSPSEQPPRALTVESLGSGNHVLVELQAASGKVEVEGAKAELQSHYPAGNFRSTPTVSDLDGDGQNEIIVENAGGFVEVINPVERSTRWKFTASAQPVWVTWKTEHNPVPAVDLDGDGRKEIICCDASNEPYTTFYALRADGSVYWKLELTGIAPRLTETFSVGYFRDQGWDVIVTIQEKTQPEMIS
;
A
#
# COMPACT_ATOMS: atom_id res chain seq x y z
N MET A 1 18.12 11.89 -23.97
CA MET A 1 19.13 11.20 -23.14
C MET A 1 18.35 10.24 -22.27
N MET A 2 18.43 8.92 -22.51
CA MET A 2 17.72 7.96 -21.66
C MET A 2 18.40 7.97 -20.30
N ILE A 3 17.64 8.30 -19.26
CA ILE A 3 18.12 8.28 -17.88
C ILE A 3 17.96 6.82 -17.42
N ASP A 4 19.07 6.23 -16.99
CA ASP A 4 19.22 4.80 -16.76
C ASP A 4 18.64 4.39 -15.39
N GLN A 5 17.33 4.55 -15.20
CA GLN A 5 16.64 4.13 -13.98
C GLN A 5 16.07 2.72 -14.16
N ARG A 6 16.63 1.76 -13.42
CA ARG A 6 16.31 0.33 -13.52
C ARG A 6 15.92 -0.27 -12.17
N LEU A 7 14.85 -1.04 -12.15
CA LEU A 7 14.46 -1.90 -11.03
C LEU A 7 14.96 -3.33 -11.31
N LEU A 8 15.62 -3.94 -10.33
CA LEU A 8 16.09 -5.32 -10.39
C LEU A 8 15.32 -6.15 -9.38
N ALA A 9 14.84 -7.33 -9.79
CA ALA A 9 14.44 -8.36 -8.84
C ALA A 9 15.51 -9.44 -8.79
N VAL A 10 15.95 -9.75 -7.57
CA VAL A 10 16.94 -10.79 -7.30
C VAL A 10 16.26 -11.90 -6.51
N GLY A 11 16.36 -13.14 -6.98
CA GLY A 11 15.88 -14.32 -6.27
C GLY A 11 16.94 -15.40 -6.16
N GLY A 12 16.78 -16.32 -5.19
CA GLY A 12 17.69 -17.44 -4.99
C GLY A 12 17.29 -18.66 -5.82
N GLY A 13 18.28 -19.34 -6.41
CA GLY A 13 18.16 -20.65 -7.02
C GLY A 13 19.32 -21.57 -6.64
N ASP A 14 19.35 -22.78 -7.20
CA ASP A 14 20.32 -23.83 -6.85
C ASP A 14 21.80 -23.41 -6.99
N ASN A 15 22.08 -22.37 -7.78
CA ASN A 15 23.42 -21.82 -8.02
C ASN A 15 23.62 -20.41 -7.43
N GLY A 16 22.81 -20.01 -6.43
CA GLY A 16 22.91 -18.72 -5.74
C GLY A 16 21.90 -17.67 -6.19
N TYR A 17 22.15 -16.40 -5.84
CA TYR A 17 21.28 -15.28 -6.18
C TYR A 17 21.40 -14.89 -7.66
N GLN A 18 20.28 -14.73 -8.34
CA GLN A 18 20.21 -14.35 -9.75
C GLN A 18 19.23 -13.19 -9.94
N ILE A 19 19.49 -12.36 -10.95
CA ILE A 19 18.56 -11.32 -11.40
C ILE A 19 17.48 -12.03 -12.21
N ASN A 20 16.25 -12.00 -11.71
CA ASN A 20 15.11 -12.70 -12.29
C ASN A 20 14.31 -11.83 -13.25
N PHE A 21 14.33 -10.50 -13.08
CA PHE A 21 13.87 -9.56 -14.10
C PHE A 21 14.43 -8.16 -13.86
N THR A 22 14.36 -7.33 -14.90
CA THR A 22 14.71 -5.90 -14.89
C THR A 22 13.56 -5.07 -15.44
N VAL A 23 13.30 -3.90 -14.86
CA VAL A 23 12.35 -2.92 -15.43
C VAL A 23 13.06 -1.61 -15.66
N ASP A 24 13.07 -1.13 -16.90
CA ASP A 24 13.65 0.15 -17.29
C ASP A 24 12.57 1.22 -17.39
N SER A 25 12.77 2.35 -16.72
CA SER A 25 11.87 3.51 -16.78
C SER A 25 12.45 4.58 -17.71
N PRO A 26 11.70 5.09 -18.70
CA PRO A 26 12.13 6.24 -19.51
C PRO A 26 12.01 7.58 -18.76
N SER A 27 11.52 7.58 -17.52
CA SER A 27 11.34 8.75 -16.65
C SER A 27 12.56 9.01 -15.77
N GLU A 28 12.72 10.24 -15.28
CA GLU A 28 13.74 10.55 -14.25
C GLU A 28 13.45 9.84 -12.93
N GLN A 29 12.20 9.41 -12.73
CA GLN A 29 11.79 8.66 -11.55
C GLN A 29 11.92 7.15 -11.76
N PRO A 30 12.57 6.44 -10.82
CA PRO A 30 12.81 5.02 -10.95
C PRO A 30 11.52 4.18 -10.87
N PRO A 31 11.49 3.04 -11.57
CA PRO A 31 10.39 2.08 -11.45
C PRO A 31 10.33 1.52 -10.03
N ARG A 32 9.12 1.31 -9.50
CA ARG A 32 8.91 0.80 -8.13
C ARG A 32 8.14 -0.52 -8.14
N ALA A 33 8.68 -1.56 -7.51
CA ALA A 33 7.90 -2.75 -7.20
C ALA A 33 6.88 -2.41 -6.12
N LEU A 34 5.61 -2.71 -6.39
CA LEU A 34 4.50 -2.48 -5.48
C LEU A 34 4.14 -3.75 -4.69
N THR A 35 4.20 -4.92 -5.34
CA THR A 35 3.96 -6.21 -4.69
C THR A 35 4.74 -7.34 -5.38
N VAL A 36 5.04 -8.40 -4.63
CA VAL A 36 5.60 -9.66 -5.11
C VAL A 36 4.74 -10.78 -4.53
N GLU A 37 4.13 -11.58 -5.40
CA GLU A 37 3.28 -12.70 -5.00
C GLU A 37 3.76 -13.99 -5.65
N SER A 38 3.75 -15.08 -4.90
CA SER A 38 4.06 -16.42 -5.43
C SER A 38 2.77 -17.20 -5.59
N LEU A 39 2.25 -17.29 -6.81
CA LEU A 39 1.13 -18.16 -7.13
C LEU A 39 1.65 -19.53 -7.57
N GLY A 40 0.85 -20.59 -7.44
CA GLY A 40 1.24 -21.96 -7.80
C GLY A 40 1.75 -22.13 -9.24
N SER A 41 1.53 -21.15 -10.12
CA SER A 41 2.04 -21.06 -11.49
C SER A 41 3.30 -20.20 -11.68
N GLY A 42 3.76 -19.48 -10.65
CA GLY A 42 4.93 -18.59 -10.70
C GLY A 42 4.81 -17.34 -9.84
N ASN A 43 5.90 -16.57 -9.78
CA ASN A 43 5.95 -15.29 -9.08
C ASN A 43 5.43 -14.15 -9.97
N HIS A 44 4.50 -13.35 -9.45
CA HIS A 44 3.96 -12.17 -10.11
C HIS A 44 4.45 -10.92 -9.37
N VAL A 45 4.86 -9.90 -10.13
CA VAL A 45 5.32 -8.62 -9.58
C VAL A 45 4.59 -7.48 -10.25
N LEU A 46 3.95 -6.63 -9.45
CA LEU A 46 3.36 -5.38 -9.92
C LEU A 46 4.42 -4.29 -9.84
N VAL A 47 4.60 -3.55 -10.95
CA VAL A 47 5.57 -2.46 -11.03
C VAL A 47 4.88 -1.18 -11.46
N GLU A 48 5.12 -0.10 -10.72
CA GLU A 48 4.70 1.24 -11.04
C GLU A 48 5.75 1.92 -11.94
N LEU A 49 5.27 2.54 -13.03
CA LEU A 49 6.05 3.40 -13.89
C LEU A 49 5.48 4.82 -13.84
N GLN A 50 6.29 5.80 -13.43
CA GLN A 50 5.93 7.21 -13.52
C GLN A 50 6.21 7.75 -14.94
N ALA A 51 5.55 7.18 -15.94
CA ALA A 51 5.64 7.58 -17.35
C ALA A 51 4.31 7.40 -18.08
N ALA A 52 3.99 8.29 -19.02
CA ALA A 52 2.76 8.20 -19.84
C ALA A 52 2.76 6.99 -20.80
N SER A 53 3.94 6.42 -21.08
CA SER A 53 4.14 5.17 -21.81
C SER A 53 5.53 4.61 -21.50
N GLY A 54 5.71 3.29 -21.58
CA GLY A 54 6.98 2.61 -21.36
C GLY A 54 6.96 1.22 -22.01
N LYS A 55 8.13 0.66 -22.31
CA LYS A 55 8.27 -0.69 -22.85
C LYS A 55 8.77 -1.61 -21.73
N VAL A 56 7.94 -2.55 -21.29
CA VAL A 56 8.34 -3.59 -20.34
C VAL A 56 8.85 -4.77 -21.16
N GLU A 57 10.18 -4.97 -21.21
CA GLU A 57 10.78 -6.19 -21.75
C GLU A 57 11.13 -7.12 -20.60
N VAL A 58 10.50 -8.29 -20.56
CA VAL A 58 10.83 -9.36 -19.62
C VAL A 58 11.47 -10.50 -20.42
N GLU A 59 12.72 -10.85 -20.14
CA GLU A 59 13.30 -12.08 -20.69
C GLU A 59 12.72 -13.28 -19.94
N GLY A 60 12.09 -14.21 -20.65
CA GLY A 60 11.49 -15.43 -20.07
C GLY A 60 10.08 -15.26 -19.48
N ALA A 61 9.54 -14.05 -19.44
CA ALA A 61 8.12 -13.80 -19.13
C ALA A 61 7.50 -12.84 -20.16
N LYS A 62 6.17 -12.77 -20.20
CA LYS A 62 5.45 -11.79 -21.03
C LYS A 62 4.65 -10.87 -20.11
N ALA A 63 4.86 -9.57 -20.24
CA ALA A 63 4.02 -8.56 -19.62
C ALA A 63 3.15 -7.92 -20.72
N GLU A 64 1.88 -7.73 -20.43
CA GLU A 64 0.94 -7.02 -21.30
C GLU A 64 0.27 -5.93 -20.48
N LEU A 65 0.31 -4.68 -20.99
CA LEU A 65 -0.50 -3.61 -20.44
C LEU A 65 -1.97 -3.92 -20.75
N GLN A 66 -2.69 -4.45 -19.77
CA GLN A 66 -4.11 -4.77 -19.91
C GLN A 66 -4.99 -3.51 -19.97
N SER A 67 -4.66 -2.49 -19.17
CA SER A 67 -5.35 -1.19 -19.16
C SER A 67 -4.53 -0.13 -18.42
N HIS A 68 -4.89 1.14 -18.58
CA HIS A 68 -4.34 2.25 -17.80
C HIS A 68 -5.47 3.24 -17.45
N TYR A 69 -5.34 3.88 -16.29
CA TYR A 69 -6.27 4.90 -15.81
C TYR A 69 -5.49 6.05 -15.17
N PRO A 70 -5.86 7.32 -15.40
CA PRO A 70 -5.30 8.42 -14.63
C PRO A 70 -5.54 8.17 -13.14
N ALA A 71 -4.51 8.31 -12.30
CA ALA A 71 -4.61 8.14 -10.85
C ALA A 71 -5.74 9.01 -10.24
N GLY A 72 -6.08 10.13 -10.90
CA GLY A 72 -7.25 10.92 -10.59
C GLY A 72 -7.21 11.45 -9.17
N ASN A 73 -8.13 10.95 -8.34
CA ASN A 73 -8.29 11.34 -6.94
C ASN A 73 -7.63 10.35 -5.96
N PHE A 74 -6.92 9.31 -6.40
CA PHE A 74 -6.23 8.42 -5.46
C PHE A 74 -4.99 9.10 -4.87
N ARG A 75 -4.85 8.98 -3.55
CA ARG A 75 -3.78 9.62 -2.79
C ARG A 75 -2.70 8.64 -2.38
N SER A 76 -2.98 7.35 -2.27
CA SER A 76 -1.98 6.35 -1.88
C SER A 76 -1.43 5.60 -3.08
N THR A 77 -0.20 5.09 -2.95
CA THR A 77 0.24 3.95 -3.73
C THR A 77 -0.75 2.78 -3.52
N PRO A 78 -1.25 2.10 -4.58
CA PRO A 78 -2.20 1.02 -4.42
C PRO A 78 -1.55 -0.19 -3.74
N THR A 79 -2.29 -0.84 -2.86
CA THR A 79 -1.93 -2.15 -2.31
C THR A 79 -2.71 -3.22 -3.07
N VAL A 80 -2.03 -4.31 -3.44
CA VAL A 80 -2.65 -5.44 -4.13
C VAL A 80 -2.49 -6.68 -3.28
N SER A 81 -3.61 -7.29 -2.92
CA SER A 81 -3.64 -8.41 -1.98
C SER A 81 -4.94 -9.19 -2.09
N ASP A 82 -4.84 -10.52 -2.08
CA ASP A 82 -5.95 -11.42 -1.81
C ASP A 82 -6.37 -11.22 -0.35
N LEU A 83 -7.51 -10.54 -0.15
CA LEU A 83 -8.03 -10.18 1.17
C LEU A 83 -8.92 -11.29 1.73
N ASP A 84 -9.74 -11.91 0.88
CA ASP A 84 -10.75 -12.88 1.29
C ASP A 84 -10.33 -14.35 1.16
N GLY A 85 -9.13 -14.59 0.62
CA GLY A 85 -8.52 -15.91 0.48
C GLY A 85 -9.07 -16.72 -0.70
N ASP A 86 -9.73 -16.08 -1.68
CA ASP A 86 -10.31 -16.76 -2.83
C ASP A 86 -9.30 -17.05 -3.97
N GLY A 87 -8.05 -16.60 -3.80
CA GLY A 87 -6.98 -16.75 -4.79
C GLY A 87 -6.96 -15.65 -5.86
N GLN A 88 -7.82 -14.62 -5.74
CA GLN A 88 -7.82 -13.43 -6.56
C GLN A 88 -7.49 -12.20 -5.71
N ASN A 89 -6.63 -11.33 -6.22
CA ASN A 89 -6.27 -10.12 -5.49
C ASN A 89 -7.35 -9.04 -5.60
N GLU A 90 -7.57 -8.33 -4.50
CA GLU A 90 -8.18 -7.00 -4.50
C GLU A 90 -7.14 -5.90 -4.65
N ILE A 91 -7.62 -4.70 -4.98
CA ILE A 91 -6.85 -3.45 -4.95
C ILE A 91 -7.37 -2.56 -3.82
N ILE A 92 -6.49 -2.05 -2.97
CA ILE A 92 -6.79 -1.17 -1.85
C ILE A 92 -6.14 0.18 -2.11
N VAL A 93 -6.92 1.25 -2.00
CA VAL A 93 -6.48 2.63 -2.25
C VAL A 93 -7.10 3.58 -1.25
N GLU A 94 -6.39 4.64 -0.90
CA GLU A 94 -6.99 5.83 -0.32
C GLU A 94 -7.41 6.78 -1.45
N ASN A 95 -8.68 7.20 -1.45
CA ASN A 95 -9.19 8.20 -2.38
C ASN A 95 -9.27 9.60 -1.75
N ALA A 96 -9.37 10.65 -2.58
CA ALA A 96 -9.35 12.04 -2.13
C ALA A 96 -10.60 12.45 -1.34
N GLY A 97 -11.61 11.59 -1.26
CA GLY A 97 -12.77 11.77 -0.39
C GLY A 97 -12.49 11.43 1.08
N GLY A 98 -11.29 10.93 1.42
CA GLY A 98 -10.95 10.47 2.77
C GLY A 98 -11.52 9.08 3.05
N PHE A 99 -11.47 8.20 2.05
CA PHE A 99 -11.89 6.82 2.18
C PHE A 99 -10.76 5.87 1.82
N VAL A 100 -10.60 4.81 2.60
CA VAL A 100 -9.99 3.58 2.14
C VAL A 100 -11.05 2.81 1.35
N GLU A 101 -10.70 2.44 0.13
CA GLU A 101 -11.58 1.82 -0.85
C GLU A 101 -10.96 0.51 -1.33
N VAL A 102 -11.77 -0.56 -1.33
CA VAL A 102 -11.39 -1.88 -1.83
C VAL A 102 -12.10 -2.12 -3.15
N ILE A 103 -11.32 -2.47 -4.16
CA ILE A 103 -11.74 -2.61 -5.55
C ILE A 103 -11.52 -4.07 -5.96
N ASN A 104 -12.54 -4.66 -6.58
CA ASN A 104 -12.42 -5.92 -7.30
C ASN A 104 -11.88 -5.62 -8.71
N PRO A 105 -10.65 -6.04 -9.06
CA PRO A 105 -10.08 -5.74 -10.38
C PRO A 105 -10.73 -6.53 -11.52
N VAL A 106 -11.33 -7.69 -11.23
CA VAL A 106 -12.03 -8.52 -12.23
C VAL A 106 -13.35 -7.90 -12.62
N GLU A 107 -14.14 -7.50 -11.62
CA GLU A 107 -15.44 -6.84 -11.84
C GLU A 107 -15.31 -5.34 -12.15
N ARG A 108 -14.15 -4.76 -11.87
CA ARG A 108 -13.87 -3.32 -12.01
C ARG A 108 -14.84 -2.46 -11.21
N SER A 109 -15.14 -2.90 -9.99
CA SER A 109 -16.14 -2.34 -9.10
C SER A 109 -15.56 -2.12 -7.71
N THR A 110 -16.09 -1.12 -6.99
CA THR A 110 -15.85 -0.97 -5.56
C THR A 110 -16.60 -2.06 -4.80
N ARG A 111 -15.88 -2.89 -4.04
CA ARG A 111 -16.48 -3.85 -3.10
C ARG A 111 -17.10 -3.09 -1.93
N TRP A 112 -16.30 -2.23 -1.30
CA TRP A 112 -16.73 -1.38 -0.20
C TRP A 112 -15.75 -0.22 0.03
N LYS A 113 -16.16 0.74 0.85
CA LYS A 113 -15.32 1.85 1.32
C LYS A 113 -15.54 2.13 2.79
N PHE A 114 -14.50 2.60 3.46
CA PHE A 114 -14.52 2.95 4.88
C PHE A 114 -13.90 4.34 5.08
N THR A 115 -14.51 5.17 5.93
CA THR A 115 -14.00 6.52 6.24
C THR A 115 -12.72 6.39 7.07
N ALA A 116 -11.58 6.47 6.39
CA ALA A 116 -10.24 6.36 6.96
C ALA A 116 -9.21 6.79 5.90
N SER A 117 -7.96 6.85 6.32
CA SER A 117 -6.79 7.14 5.48
C SER A 117 -5.68 6.11 5.71
N ALA A 118 -4.79 6.01 4.72
CA ALA A 118 -3.59 5.17 4.75
C ALA A 118 -2.52 5.73 5.71
N GLN A 119 -2.66 6.98 6.13
CA GLN A 119 -1.82 7.66 7.11
C GLN A 119 -2.62 8.75 7.83
N PRO A 120 -2.25 9.14 9.05
CA PRO A 120 -2.92 10.20 9.80
C PRO A 120 -3.00 11.54 9.03
N VAL A 121 -4.21 12.09 8.92
CA VAL A 121 -4.53 13.23 8.05
C VAL A 121 -4.18 14.57 8.71
N TRP A 122 -2.90 14.86 8.94
CA TRP A 122 -2.43 16.23 9.27
C TRP A 122 -1.01 16.53 8.75
N VAL A 123 -0.41 15.60 8.00
CA VAL A 123 0.88 15.81 7.34
C VAL A 123 0.73 16.72 6.12
N THR A 124 1.58 17.75 6.03
CA THR A 124 1.74 18.62 4.87
C THR A 124 1.75 17.81 3.59
N TRP A 125 0.78 18.05 2.71
CA TRP A 125 0.88 18.05 1.25
C TRP A 125 1.77 16.99 0.59
N LYS A 126 1.89 15.78 1.14
CA LYS A 126 2.40 14.68 0.35
C LYS A 126 1.32 14.41 -0.67
N THR A 127 1.65 14.65 -1.94
CA THR A 127 0.80 14.28 -3.07
C THR A 127 0.54 12.77 -3.09
N GLU A 128 1.40 12.00 -2.42
CA GLU A 128 1.36 10.55 -2.33
C GLU A 128 1.47 10.06 -0.87
N HIS A 129 0.45 9.38 -0.39
CA HIS A 129 0.36 8.68 0.88
C HIS A 129 0.99 7.29 0.78
N ASN A 130 1.39 6.74 1.94
CA ASN A 130 1.85 5.36 2.03
C ASN A 130 0.77 4.37 1.54
N PRO A 131 1.17 3.17 1.07
CA PRO A 131 0.21 2.09 0.80
C PRO A 131 -0.52 1.69 2.08
N VAL A 132 -1.80 1.30 1.95
CA VAL A 132 -2.63 0.82 3.06
C VAL A 132 -2.20 -0.63 3.39
N PRO A 133 -1.68 -0.92 4.60
CA PRO A 133 -1.24 -2.28 4.93
C PRO A 133 -2.39 -3.28 4.94
N ALA A 134 -2.14 -4.47 4.36
CA ALA A 134 -3.03 -5.63 4.42
C ALA A 134 -2.26 -6.85 4.95
N VAL A 135 -2.68 -7.40 6.08
CA VAL A 135 -1.97 -8.47 6.80
C VAL A 135 -2.97 -9.41 7.49
N ASP A 136 -2.69 -10.71 7.51
CA ASP A 136 -3.49 -11.69 8.24
C ASP A 136 -3.19 -11.59 9.74
N LEU A 137 -4.06 -10.89 10.48
CA LEU A 137 -3.81 -10.55 11.88
C LEU A 137 -4.15 -11.68 12.83
N ASP A 138 -5.14 -12.51 12.47
CA ASP A 138 -5.67 -13.55 13.36
C ASP A 138 -5.35 -14.97 12.90
N GLY A 139 -4.66 -15.13 11.77
CA GLY A 139 -4.18 -16.40 11.23
C GLY A 139 -5.29 -17.20 10.55
N ASP A 140 -6.39 -16.57 10.16
CA ASP A 140 -7.52 -17.26 9.53
C ASP A 140 -7.36 -17.45 8.00
N GLY A 141 -6.27 -16.94 7.44
CA GLY A 141 -5.96 -17.01 6.01
C GLY A 141 -6.56 -15.85 5.19
N ARG A 142 -7.35 -14.97 5.82
CA ARG A 142 -7.83 -13.71 5.25
C ARG A 142 -7.03 -12.57 5.84
N LYS A 143 -6.87 -11.50 5.07
CA LYS A 143 -6.08 -10.34 5.51
C LYS A 143 -6.99 -9.25 6.00
N GLU A 144 -6.61 -8.65 7.12
CA GLU A 144 -7.15 -7.40 7.60
C GLU A 144 -6.39 -6.20 7.04
N ILE A 145 -7.11 -5.11 6.86
CA ILE A 145 -6.60 -3.82 6.42
C ILE A 145 -6.38 -2.93 7.63
N ILE A 146 -5.16 -2.40 7.80
CA ILE A 146 -4.85 -1.43 8.84
C ILE A 146 -4.93 -0.02 8.28
N CYS A 147 -5.79 0.81 8.86
CA CYS A 147 -5.94 2.21 8.49
C CYS A 147 -6.19 3.08 9.72
N CYS A 148 -6.22 4.39 9.52
CA CYS A 148 -6.48 5.31 10.62
C CYS A 148 -7.43 6.44 10.21
N ASP A 149 -8.16 6.96 11.17
CA ASP A 149 -8.91 8.20 11.07
C ASP A 149 -8.35 9.21 12.06
N ALA A 150 -8.08 10.41 11.56
CA ALA A 150 -7.68 11.56 12.37
C ALA A 150 -8.53 12.81 12.03
N SER A 151 -9.63 12.62 11.30
CA SER A 151 -10.40 13.70 10.69
C SER A 151 -11.35 14.40 11.66
N ASN A 152 -11.84 13.73 12.71
CA ASN A 152 -12.98 14.27 13.45
C ASN A 152 -12.98 14.20 14.99
N GLU A 153 -11.92 13.84 15.70
CA GLU A 153 -11.94 13.72 17.18
C GLU A 153 -10.54 13.94 17.81
N PRO A 154 -10.41 14.15 19.14
CA PRO A 154 -9.15 14.64 19.76
C PRO A 154 -7.96 13.68 19.65
N TYR A 155 -8.12 12.51 19.06
CA TYR A 155 -7.10 11.48 18.96
C TYR A 155 -7.07 10.88 17.56
N THR A 156 -5.94 10.28 17.20
CA THR A 156 -5.87 9.39 16.04
C THR A 156 -6.44 8.03 16.41
N THR A 157 -7.39 7.54 15.61
CA THR A 157 -8.02 6.23 15.78
C THR A 157 -7.49 5.27 14.72
N PHE A 158 -6.98 4.12 15.16
CA PHE A 158 -6.60 3.02 14.28
C PHE A 158 -7.73 2.01 14.17
N TYR A 159 -7.85 1.42 12.98
CA TYR A 159 -8.78 0.33 12.69
C TYR A 159 -8.02 -0.82 12.06
N ALA A 160 -8.42 -2.04 12.42
CA ALA A 160 -8.29 -3.18 11.53
C ALA A 160 -9.65 -3.48 10.93
N LEU A 161 -9.72 -3.54 9.61
CA LEU A 161 -10.93 -3.89 8.86
C LEU A 161 -10.78 -5.28 8.28
N ARG A 162 -11.81 -6.11 8.41
CA ARG A 162 -11.91 -7.40 7.73
C ARG A 162 -12.03 -7.22 6.22
N ALA A 163 -11.84 -8.29 5.48
CA ALA A 163 -12.00 -8.34 4.02
C ALA A 163 -13.38 -7.84 3.53
N ASP A 164 -14.42 -7.95 4.35
CA ASP A 164 -15.77 -7.45 4.06
C ASP A 164 -16.03 -5.98 4.47
N GLY A 165 -15.03 -5.31 5.01
CA GLY A 165 -15.10 -3.93 5.49
C GLY A 165 -15.63 -3.77 6.92
N SER A 166 -15.97 -4.86 7.60
CA SER A 166 -16.35 -4.81 9.01
C SER A 166 -15.15 -4.52 9.92
N VAL A 167 -15.38 -3.81 11.02
CA VAL A 167 -14.31 -3.48 11.98
C VAL A 167 -13.96 -4.72 12.79
N TYR A 168 -12.74 -5.21 12.66
CA TYR A 168 -12.20 -6.26 13.51
C TYR A 168 -11.82 -5.72 14.90
N TRP A 169 -11.03 -4.65 14.92
CA TRP A 169 -10.72 -3.91 16.14
C TRP A 169 -10.55 -2.42 15.84
N LYS A 170 -10.67 -1.61 16.90
CA LYS A 170 -10.32 -0.19 16.87
C LYS A 170 -9.51 0.19 18.11
N LEU A 171 -8.62 1.17 17.96
CA LEU A 171 -7.81 1.70 19.05
C LEU A 171 -7.69 3.22 18.93
N GLU A 172 -8.05 3.92 19.99
CA GLU A 172 -7.89 5.37 20.10
C GLU A 172 -6.58 5.69 20.83
N LEU A 173 -5.70 6.47 20.20
CA LEU A 173 -4.43 6.89 20.81
C LEU A 173 -4.62 8.07 21.78
N THR A 174 -5.32 7.83 22.88
CA THR A 174 -5.73 8.87 23.85
C THR A 174 -4.58 9.59 24.57
N GLY A 175 -3.38 9.00 24.61
CA GLY A 175 -2.19 9.58 25.23
C GLY A 175 -1.37 10.49 24.32
N ILE A 176 -1.73 10.59 23.04
CA ILE A 176 -1.03 11.42 22.05
C ILE A 176 -1.97 12.56 21.64
N ALA A 177 -1.47 13.79 21.71
CA ALA A 177 -2.25 14.95 21.30
C ALA A 177 -2.64 14.82 19.81
N PRO A 178 -3.80 15.38 19.41
CA PRO A 178 -4.25 15.30 18.03
C PRO A 178 -3.20 15.90 17.11
N ARG A 179 -3.09 15.37 15.89
CA ARG A 179 -2.19 15.88 14.83
C ARG A 179 -0.69 15.71 15.09
N LEU A 180 -0.31 14.94 16.11
CA LEU A 180 1.10 14.58 16.32
C LEU A 180 1.49 13.25 15.66
N THR A 181 0.55 12.37 15.36
CA THR A 181 0.86 11.11 14.64
C THR A 181 1.11 11.39 13.15
N GLU A 182 2.20 10.87 12.58
CA GLU A 182 2.53 11.07 11.15
C GLU A 182 2.33 9.83 10.30
N THR A 183 3.06 8.76 10.60
CA THR A 183 3.06 7.53 9.81
C THR A 183 2.88 6.34 10.73
N PHE A 184 2.49 5.22 10.14
CA PHE A 184 2.52 3.95 10.83
C PHE A 184 3.06 2.85 9.92
N SER A 185 3.48 1.75 10.54
CA SER A 185 3.88 0.52 9.86
C SER A 185 3.44 -0.67 10.69
N VAL A 186 3.13 -1.77 10.01
CA VAL A 186 2.60 -2.98 10.63
C VAL A 186 3.62 -4.11 10.43
N GLY A 187 3.91 -4.88 11.47
CA GLY A 187 4.90 -5.95 11.38
C GLY A 187 4.94 -6.81 12.64
N TYR A 188 5.74 -7.88 12.59
CA TYR A 188 6.11 -8.67 13.77
C TYR A 188 7.40 -8.10 14.35
N PHE A 189 7.32 -7.24 15.37
CA PHE A 189 8.50 -6.70 16.05
C PHE A 189 8.76 -7.39 17.41
N ARG A 190 7.84 -8.25 17.85
CA ARG A 190 7.93 -9.05 19.08
C ARG A 190 7.70 -10.53 18.80
N ASP A 191 8.05 -11.36 19.78
CA ASP A 191 7.95 -12.83 19.69
C ASP A 191 6.51 -13.34 19.50
N GLN A 192 5.50 -12.52 19.78
CA GLN A 192 4.10 -12.84 19.56
C GLN A 192 3.28 -11.63 19.14
N GLY A 193 2.40 -11.87 18.18
CA GLY A 193 1.40 -10.92 17.70
C GLY A 193 1.94 -9.88 16.72
N TRP A 194 1.00 -9.20 16.07
CA TRP A 194 1.29 -8.07 15.21
C TRP A 194 1.45 -6.78 16.00
N ASP A 195 2.30 -5.91 15.49
CA ASP A 195 2.61 -4.62 16.06
C ASP A 195 2.32 -3.51 15.04
N VAL A 196 1.80 -2.39 15.55
CA VAL A 196 1.68 -1.15 14.80
C VAL A 196 2.67 -0.15 15.39
N ILE A 197 3.73 0.16 14.65
CA ILE A 197 4.67 1.23 15.01
C ILE A 197 4.12 2.53 14.45
N VAL A 198 3.99 3.54 15.31
CA VAL A 198 3.51 4.87 14.96
C VAL A 198 4.62 5.88 15.18
N THR A 199 4.86 6.76 14.21
CA THR A 199 5.76 7.91 14.37
C THR A 199 4.97 9.11 14.89
N ILE A 200 5.57 9.83 15.83
CA ILE A 200 4.94 10.94 16.54
C ILE A 200 5.86 12.16 16.47
N GLN A 201 5.30 13.31 16.11
CA GLN A 201 5.95 14.61 16.14
C GLN A 201 5.92 15.22 17.54
N GLU A 202 6.93 16.03 17.83
CA GLU A 202 7.03 16.79 19.09
C GLU A 202 6.04 17.97 19.15
N LYS A 203 5.70 18.56 17.99
CA LYS A 203 4.81 19.72 17.86
C LYS A 203 3.87 19.55 16.68
N THR A 204 2.75 20.26 16.71
CA THR A 204 1.78 20.20 15.60
C THR A 204 2.36 20.89 14.36
N GLN A 205 2.06 20.35 13.17
CA GLN A 205 2.65 20.88 11.93
C GLN A 205 2.38 22.36 11.63
N PRO A 206 1.25 23.00 11.99
CA PRO A 206 1.09 24.45 11.82
C PRO A 206 2.16 25.28 12.54
N GLU A 207 2.75 24.76 13.62
CA GLU A 207 3.82 25.39 14.39
C GLU A 207 5.23 25.09 13.83
N MET A 208 5.34 24.16 12.87
CA MET A 208 6.60 23.78 12.22
C MET A 208 6.90 24.60 10.96
N ILE A 209 5.94 25.42 10.48
CA ILE A 209 6.05 26.25 9.27
C ILE A 209 6.26 27.75 9.64
N SER A 210 6.55 28.07 10.91
CA SER A 210 6.83 29.43 11.37
C SER A 210 8.31 29.80 11.28
#